data_AF-A0A255XSD4-F1
#
_entry.id   AF-A0A255XSD4-F1
#
_cell.length_a   1.000
_cell.length_b   1.000
_cell.length_c   1.000
_cell.angle_alpha   90.00
_cell.angle_beta   90.00
_cell.angle_gamma   90.00
#
_symmetry.space_group_name_H-M   'P 1'
#
loop_
_entity.id
_entity.type
_entity.pdbx_description
1 polymer ?
#
loop_
_entity_poly.entity_id
_entity_poly.type
_entity_poly.pdbx_seq_one_letter_code
_entity_poly.pdbx_strand_id
1 'polypeptide(L)'
;MAPTAPALSPAEAATRLGISIKALRVYEQRGWLSPQRSAAGWRVYGPATLARAAEIVTLRRLGLSLAQIGRVLTGAGGDLDVLLAAHHASLTAQARSLADTLARIQTLRADLAQGRIPTQADLARLAPPAQAVTAAFDLPWPWGGERFEVRGLPALTYLTGPLGSGKTRLAHCLAEALPDARFLGLERPIGPAAALMTADPALAARVHRALDWLTGDGANLSDALIALVTGLEAGSPAPLVVDLVEEGLEAATQDALGAFLRRRPPGSRPLIVMTRSSAILDLSDPGADSAILFCPANHSPPFYVAPHPGALGYEALATCLAPPDVRARVGRLRVKRVS
;
A
#
# COMPACT_ATOMS: atom_id res chain seq x y z
N MET A 1 -9.81 32.80 28.23
CA MET A 1 -10.09 31.40 27.85
C MET A 1 -10.01 31.30 26.33
N ALA A 2 -9.03 30.59 25.78
CA ALA A 2 -9.00 30.29 24.36
C ALA A 2 -10.22 29.41 24.01
N PRO A 3 -10.89 29.61 22.87
CA PRO A 3 -12.04 28.79 22.49
C PRO A 3 -11.58 27.33 22.39
N THR A 4 -12.15 26.46 23.22
CA THR A 4 -11.93 25.02 23.14
C THR A 4 -12.43 24.55 21.78
N ALA A 5 -11.51 24.12 20.92
CA ALA A 5 -11.87 23.59 19.61
C ALA A 5 -12.95 22.49 19.75
N PRO A 6 -13.97 22.47 18.87
CA PRO A 6 -15.10 21.56 19.00
C PRO A 6 -14.61 20.10 18.97
N ALA A 7 -15.19 19.28 19.86
CA ALA A 7 -14.91 17.84 19.88
C ALA A 7 -15.47 17.18 18.62
N LEU A 8 -14.68 16.32 17.99
CA LEU A 8 -15.01 15.71 16.70
C LEU A 8 -15.69 14.35 16.88
N SER A 9 -16.61 14.00 15.98
CA SER A 9 -17.11 12.65 15.83
C SER A 9 -16.00 11.69 15.33
N PRO A 10 -16.19 10.36 15.42
CA PRO A 10 -15.19 9.41 14.90
C PRO A 10 -14.88 9.59 13.42
N ALA A 11 -15.89 9.94 12.60
CA ALA A 11 -15.71 10.15 11.17
C ALA A 11 -14.88 11.41 10.90
N GLU A 12 -15.21 12.53 11.54
CA GLU A 12 -14.47 13.78 11.40
C GLU A 12 -13.03 13.66 11.92
N ALA A 13 -12.83 12.98 13.05
CA ALA A 13 -11.51 12.70 13.58
C ALA A 13 -10.67 11.85 12.61
N ALA A 14 -11.26 10.78 12.06
CA ALA A 14 -10.63 9.91 11.07
C ALA A 14 -10.23 10.69 9.81
N THR A 15 -11.14 11.50 9.25
CA THR A 15 -10.86 12.36 8.09
C THR A 15 -9.75 13.36 8.39
N ARG A 16 -9.80 14.04 9.54
CA ARG A 16 -8.80 15.04 9.93
C ARG A 16 -7.40 14.43 10.10
N LEU A 17 -7.32 13.20 10.59
CA LEU A 17 -6.06 12.50 10.83
C LEU A 17 -5.57 11.69 9.60
N GLY A 18 -6.41 11.55 8.57
CA GLY A 18 -6.12 10.74 7.39
C GLY A 18 -5.94 9.26 7.73
N ILE A 19 -6.83 8.72 8.58
CA ILE A 19 -6.85 7.30 8.96
C ILE A 19 -8.27 6.76 8.92
N SER A 20 -8.43 5.44 9.00
CA SER A 20 -9.74 4.81 9.12
C SER A 20 -10.33 4.95 10.54
N ILE A 21 -11.66 4.91 10.64
CA ILE A 21 -12.37 4.81 11.94
C ILE A 21 -11.94 3.53 12.70
N LYS A 22 -11.60 2.47 11.96
CA LYS A 22 -11.05 1.23 12.52
C LYS A 22 -9.76 1.50 13.28
N ALA A 23 -8.83 2.28 12.72
CA ALA A 23 -7.57 2.62 13.39
C ALA A 23 -7.80 3.35 14.72
N LEU A 24 -8.73 4.30 14.78
CA LEU A 24 -9.09 4.98 16.04
C LEU A 24 -9.57 3.99 17.12
N ARG A 25 -10.43 3.02 16.75
CA ARG A 25 -10.91 1.98 17.68
C ARG A 25 -9.78 1.08 18.15
N VAL A 26 -8.84 0.75 17.27
CA VAL A 26 -7.67 -0.05 17.59
C VAL A 26 -6.78 0.65 18.62
N TYR A 27 -6.61 1.97 18.53
CA TYR A 27 -5.84 2.74 19.52
C TYR A 27 -6.58 2.86 20.87
N GLU A 28 -7.91 3.01 20.85
CA GLU A 28 -8.75 2.97 22.06
C GLU A 28 -8.68 1.60 22.75
N GLN A 29 -8.78 0.51 22.00
CA GLN A 29 -8.68 -0.86 22.54
C GLN A 29 -7.33 -1.16 23.18
N ARG A 30 -6.26 -0.54 22.67
CA ARG A 30 -4.91 -0.62 23.26
C ARG A 30 -4.71 0.33 24.44
N GLY A 31 -5.73 1.09 24.82
CA GLY A 31 -5.67 2.05 25.93
C GLY A 31 -4.87 3.32 25.64
N TRP A 32 -4.46 3.53 24.38
CA TRP A 32 -3.66 4.72 24.02
C TRP A 32 -4.52 5.97 23.80
N LEU A 33 -5.81 5.78 23.53
CA LEU A 33 -6.80 6.84 23.43
C LEU A 33 -7.93 6.59 24.43
N SER A 34 -8.38 7.68 25.07
CA SER A 34 -9.58 7.69 25.91
C SER A 34 -10.54 8.77 25.41
N PRO A 35 -11.31 8.49 24.33
CA PRO A 35 -12.28 9.45 23.82
C PRO A 35 -13.40 9.66 24.85
N GLN A 36 -13.86 10.91 24.97
CA GLN A 36 -15.02 11.23 25.79
C GLN A 36 -16.29 10.70 25.12
N ARG A 37 -17.41 10.69 25.86
CA ARG A 37 -18.73 10.41 25.29
C ARG A 37 -19.63 11.63 25.40
N SER A 38 -20.35 11.93 24.33
CA SER A 38 -21.43 12.92 24.33
C SER A 38 -22.57 12.51 25.26
N ALA A 39 -23.49 13.44 25.54
CA ALA A 39 -24.70 13.16 26.34
C ALA A 39 -25.55 12.02 25.75
N ALA A 40 -25.53 11.83 24.42
CA ALA A 40 -26.21 10.73 23.73
C ALA A 40 -25.38 9.42 23.67
N GLY A 41 -24.24 9.35 24.35
CA GLY A 41 -23.42 8.13 24.47
C GLY A 41 -22.41 7.89 23.33
N TRP A 42 -22.36 8.77 22.32
CA TRP A 42 -21.43 8.68 21.18
C TRP A 42 -20.02 9.12 21.54
N ARG A 43 -19.01 8.45 20.97
CA ARG A 43 -17.59 8.84 21.11
C ARG A 43 -17.35 10.22 20.52
N VAL A 44 -16.66 11.07 21.26
CA VAL A 44 -16.20 12.39 20.83
C VAL A 44 -14.73 12.56 21.15
N TYR A 45 -13.99 13.13 20.21
CA TYR A 45 -12.54 13.28 20.26
C TYR A 45 -12.23 14.76 20.51
N GLY A 46 -11.89 15.08 21.76
CA GLY A 46 -11.43 16.41 22.15
C GLY A 46 -9.99 16.69 21.68
N PRO A 47 -9.50 17.94 21.85
CA PRO A 47 -8.18 18.35 21.39
C PRO A 47 -7.02 17.47 21.91
N ALA A 48 -7.06 17.07 23.18
CA ALA A 48 -6.03 16.21 23.78
C ALA A 48 -6.02 14.80 23.17
N THR A 49 -7.19 14.19 22.98
CA THR A 49 -7.30 12.87 22.34
C THR A 49 -6.85 12.93 20.88
N LEU A 50 -7.17 14.01 20.17
CA LEU A 50 -6.72 14.23 18.78
C LEU A 50 -5.21 14.43 18.69
N ALA A 51 -4.60 15.18 19.61
CA ALA A 51 -3.15 15.35 19.67
C ALA A 51 -2.43 14.01 19.87
N ARG A 52 -2.93 13.18 20.81
CA ARG A 52 -2.38 11.83 21.05
C ARG A 52 -2.58 10.91 19.84
N ALA A 53 -3.72 10.99 19.17
CA ALA A 53 -3.96 10.23 17.95
C ALA A 53 -3.01 10.67 16.82
N ALA A 54 -2.75 11.97 16.67
CA ALA A 54 -1.80 12.49 15.69
C ALA A 54 -0.36 12.02 15.94
N GLU A 55 0.06 11.93 17.21
CA GLU A 55 1.35 11.36 17.60
C GLU A 55 1.46 9.89 17.15
N ILE A 56 0.45 9.07 17.46
CA ILE A 56 0.40 7.66 17.04
C ILE A 56 0.44 7.53 15.51
N VAL A 57 -0.33 8.36 14.79
CA VAL A 57 -0.34 8.38 13.32
C VAL A 57 1.03 8.75 12.77
N THR A 58 1.72 9.70 13.38
CA THR A 58 3.08 10.10 12.99
C THR A 58 4.04 8.93 13.16
N LEU A 59 4.02 8.25 14.31
CA LEU A 59 4.85 7.07 14.54
C LEU A 59 4.51 5.93 13.56
N ARG A 60 3.24 5.73 13.21
CA ARG A 60 2.85 4.77 12.16
C ARG A 60 3.43 5.13 10.80
N ARG A 61 3.39 6.41 10.40
CA ARG A 61 3.96 6.89 9.14
C ARG A 61 5.48 6.76 9.09
N LEU A 62 6.14 6.78 10.24
CA LEU A 62 7.57 6.48 10.35
C LEU A 62 7.88 4.98 10.17
N GLY A 63 6.87 4.11 10.21
CA GLY A 63 7.00 2.66 10.00
C GLY A 63 7.08 1.81 11.27
N LEU A 64 6.76 2.37 12.44
CA LEU A 64 6.73 1.61 13.70
C LEU A 64 5.54 0.64 13.70
N SER A 65 5.77 -0.58 14.19
CA SER A 65 4.69 -1.51 14.55
C SER A 65 3.92 -1.00 15.77
N LEU A 66 2.71 -1.48 15.98
CA LEU A 66 1.91 -1.11 17.16
C LEU A 66 2.63 -1.44 18.47
N ALA A 67 3.35 -2.56 18.57
CA ALA A 67 4.16 -2.87 19.75
C ALA A 67 5.29 -1.84 19.98
N GLN A 68 5.99 -1.42 18.92
CA GLN A 68 7.02 -0.39 19.00
C GLN A 68 6.44 0.96 19.42
N ILE A 69 5.27 1.34 18.88
CA ILE A 69 4.55 2.55 19.30
C ILE A 69 4.25 2.46 20.79
N GLY A 70 3.69 1.34 21.26
CA GLY A 70 3.42 1.13 22.68
C GLY A 70 4.65 1.39 23.55
N ARG A 71 5.83 0.90 23.16
CA ARG A 71 7.10 1.14 23.85
C ARG A 71 7.52 2.61 23.85
N VAL A 72 7.41 3.29 22.71
CA VAL A 72 7.71 4.73 22.62
C VAL A 72 6.77 5.53 23.53
N LEU A 73 5.49 5.19 23.50
CA LEU A 73 4.46 5.83 24.32
C LEU A 73 4.66 5.62 25.83
N THR A 74 5.38 4.57 26.25
CA THR A 74 5.74 4.29 27.65
C THR A 74 7.17 4.71 28.01
N GLY A 75 7.92 5.34 27.10
CA GLY A 75 9.25 5.90 27.36
C GLY A 75 10.45 5.01 27.03
N ALA A 76 10.26 3.85 26.38
CA ALA A 76 11.33 2.97 25.92
C ALA A 76 11.70 3.30 24.46
N GLY A 77 12.58 4.31 24.28
CA GLY A 77 12.79 5.01 23.01
C GLY A 77 13.90 4.50 22.07
N GLY A 78 14.63 3.42 22.39
CA GLY A 78 15.80 2.98 21.61
C GLY A 78 15.53 2.65 20.13
N ASP A 79 14.31 2.22 19.79
CA ASP A 79 13.90 1.90 18.42
C ASP A 79 13.59 3.15 17.56
N LEU A 80 13.37 4.32 18.18
CA LEU A 80 12.90 5.52 17.50
C LEU A 80 14.01 6.19 16.69
N ASP A 81 15.23 6.26 17.23
CA ASP A 81 16.36 6.96 16.59
C ASP A 81 16.77 6.32 15.26
N VAL A 82 16.89 4.99 15.21
CA VAL A 82 17.25 4.26 13.98
C VAL A 82 16.21 4.49 12.88
N LEU A 83 14.93 4.50 13.25
CA LEU A 83 13.85 4.68 12.29
C LEU A 83 13.73 6.14 11.82
N LEU A 84 13.93 7.10 12.73
CA LEU A 84 14.03 8.52 12.39
C LEU A 84 15.20 8.78 11.44
N ALA A 85 16.35 8.13 11.64
CA ALA A 85 17.49 8.23 10.73
C ALA A 85 17.16 7.69 9.32
N ALA A 86 16.48 6.55 9.22
CA ALA A 86 16.03 6.00 7.94
C ALA A 86 15.00 6.91 7.25
N HIS A 87 14.03 7.46 8.01
CA HIS A 87 13.04 8.39 7.48
C HIS A 87 13.68 9.70 7.01
N HIS A 88 14.62 10.24 7.79
CA HIS A 88 15.40 11.42 7.43
C HIS A 88 16.18 11.21 6.13
N ALA A 89 16.84 10.06 5.95
CA ALA A 89 17.53 9.71 4.71
C ALA A 89 16.57 9.68 3.51
N SER A 90 15.37 9.09 3.67
CA SER A 90 14.34 9.05 2.62
C SER A 90 13.84 10.45 2.25
N LEU A 91 13.49 11.29 3.24
CA LEU A 91 13.06 12.67 3.02
C LEU A 91 14.16 13.51 2.35
N THR A 92 15.42 13.30 2.73
CA THR A 92 16.55 13.97 2.11
C THR A 92 16.67 13.61 0.62
N ALA A 93 16.47 12.33 0.26
CA ALA A 93 16.46 11.91 -1.13
C ALA A 93 15.29 12.52 -1.92
N GLN A 94 14.09 12.57 -1.33
CA GLN A 94 12.92 13.22 -1.94
C GLN A 94 13.15 14.72 -2.15
N ALA A 95 13.71 15.41 -1.15
CA ALA A 95 14.02 16.83 -1.24
C ALA A 95 15.03 17.12 -2.36
N ARG A 96 16.04 16.27 -2.55
CA ARG A 96 16.97 16.38 -3.68
C ARG A 96 16.25 16.25 -5.03
N SER A 97 15.41 15.24 -5.19
CA SER A 97 14.62 15.04 -6.43
C SER A 97 13.71 16.24 -6.76
N LEU A 98 13.07 16.80 -5.73
CA LEU A 98 12.24 18.01 -5.86
C LEU A 98 13.09 19.23 -6.23
N ALA A 99 14.25 19.41 -5.59
CA ALA A 99 15.18 20.50 -5.91
C ALA A 99 15.68 20.41 -7.36
N ASP A 100 16.02 19.21 -7.84
CA ASP A 100 16.42 18.98 -9.23
C ASP A 100 15.30 19.36 -10.21
N THR A 101 14.06 19.02 -9.87
CA THR A 101 12.88 19.33 -10.69
C THR A 101 12.62 20.84 -10.72
N LEU A 102 12.72 21.51 -9.57
CA LEU A 102 12.61 22.98 -9.49
C LEU A 102 13.71 23.67 -10.31
N ALA A 103 14.95 23.20 -10.22
CA ALA A 103 16.06 23.74 -11.00
C ALA A 103 15.80 23.63 -12.51
N ARG A 104 15.29 22.47 -12.98
CA ARG A 104 14.87 22.28 -14.39
C ARG A 104 13.79 23.27 -14.82
N ILE A 105 12.76 23.46 -13.99
CA ILE A 105 11.68 24.43 -14.25
C ILE A 105 12.23 25.86 -14.31
N GLN A 106 13.14 26.24 -13.41
CA GLN A 106 13.74 27.57 -13.38
C GLN A 106 14.55 27.86 -14.64
N THR A 107 15.36 26.92 -15.11
CA THR A 107 16.10 27.05 -16.39
C THR A 107 15.15 27.31 -17.55
N LEU A 108 14.05 26.57 -17.64
CA LEU A 108 13.09 26.74 -18.74
C LEU A 108 12.34 28.06 -18.69
N ARG A 109 12.01 28.54 -17.49
CA ARG A 109 11.44 29.88 -17.32
C ARG A 109 12.42 30.97 -17.75
N ALA A 110 13.71 30.82 -17.47
CA ALA A 110 14.74 31.77 -17.88
C ALA A 110 14.93 31.76 -19.41
N ASP A 111 14.93 30.59 -20.04
CA ASP A 111 15.02 30.46 -21.50
C ASP A 111 13.82 31.13 -22.19
N LEU A 112 12.61 30.90 -21.70
CA LEU A 112 11.39 31.56 -22.18
C LEU A 112 11.46 33.09 -22.04
N ALA A 113 11.97 33.60 -20.90
CA ALA A 113 12.12 35.04 -20.68
C ALA A 113 13.12 35.69 -21.65
N GLN A 114 14.05 34.92 -22.21
CA GLN A 114 15.00 35.36 -23.24
C GLN A 114 14.48 35.15 -24.68
N GLY A 115 13.20 34.79 -24.85
CA GLY A 115 12.58 34.55 -26.15
C GLY A 115 12.97 33.21 -26.79
N ARG A 116 13.67 32.32 -26.07
CA ARG A 116 13.97 30.98 -26.53
C ARG A 116 12.76 30.08 -26.28
N ILE A 117 12.23 29.48 -27.34
CA ILE A 117 11.11 28.54 -27.26
C ILE A 117 11.68 27.18 -26.83
N PRO A 118 11.22 26.59 -25.71
CA PRO A 118 11.64 25.26 -25.29
C PRO A 118 11.38 24.22 -26.37
N THR A 119 12.37 23.38 -26.66
CA THR A 119 12.19 22.26 -27.58
C THR A 119 11.34 21.15 -26.97
N GLN A 120 10.87 20.21 -27.78
CA GLN A 120 10.19 19.01 -27.27
C GLN A 120 11.06 18.22 -26.27
N ALA A 121 12.38 18.18 -26.49
CA ALA A 121 13.33 17.54 -25.57
C ALA A 121 13.44 18.29 -24.22
N ASP A 122 13.31 19.61 -24.23
CA ASP A 122 13.31 20.42 -23.01
C ASP A 122 12.05 20.21 -22.19
N LEU A 123 10.89 20.15 -22.85
CA LEU A 123 9.62 19.84 -22.22
C LEU A 123 9.57 18.38 -21.72
N ALA A 124 10.14 17.44 -22.47
CA ALA A 124 10.25 16.04 -22.03
C ALA A 124 11.11 15.86 -20.77
N ARG A 125 12.08 16.76 -20.53
CA ARG A 125 12.91 16.78 -19.30
C ARG A 125 12.16 17.33 -18.08
N LEU A 126 11.00 17.97 -18.26
CA LEU A 126 10.12 18.40 -17.16
C LEU A 126 9.16 17.32 -16.70
N ALA A 127 8.71 16.47 -17.63
CA ALA A 127 7.97 15.30 -17.24
C ALA A 127 8.87 14.46 -16.30
N PRO A 128 8.31 13.82 -15.24
CA PRO A 128 9.03 12.71 -14.63
C PRO A 128 9.47 11.80 -15.77
N PRO A 129 10.73 11.29 -15.76
CA PRO A 129 11.29 10.55 -16.88
C PRO A 129 10.25 9.56 -17.36
N ALA A 130 9.85 9.66 -18.64
CA ALA A 130 8.83 8.79 -19.21
C ALA A 130 9.22 7.37 -18.83
N GLN A 131 8.42 6.74 -17.96
CA GLN A 131 8.83 5.46 -17.38
C GLN A 131 9.00 4.49 -18.55
N ALA A 132 10.22 3.97 -18.70
CA ALA A 132 10.52 3.04 -19.77
C ALA A 132 9.53 1.88 -19.70
N VAL A 133 9.09 1.41 -20.88
CA VAL A 133 8.30 0.19 -20.97
C VAL A 133 9.13 -0.91 -20.34
N THR A 134 8.70 -1.37 -19.18
CA THR A 134 9.40 -2.38 -18.37
C THR A 134 9.06 -3.78 -18.88
N ALA A 135 7.84 -3.95 -19.37
CA ALA A 135 7.39 -5.14 -20.06
C ALA A 135 6.23 -4.78 -21.00
N ALA A 136 6.06 -5.57 -22.06
CA ALA A 136 4.89 -5.47 -22.91
C ALA A 136 4.54 -6.84 -23.49
N PHE A 137 3.25 -7.18 -23.47
CA PHE A 137 2.72 -8.47 -23.89
C PHE A 137 1.28 -8.30 -24.36
N ASP A 138 0.78 -9.29 -25.09
CA ASP A 138 -0.60 -9.28 -25.59
C ASP A 138 -1.50 -9.87 -24.51
N LEU A 139 -2.61 -9.21 -24.19
CA LEU A 139 -3.44 -9.63 -23.08
C LEU A 139 -4.10 -10.98 -23.39
N PRO A 140 -4.03 -11.95 -22.47
CA PRO A 140 -4.69 -13.23 -22.67
C PRO A 140 -6.21 -13.07 -22.60
N TRP A 141 -6.94 -14.15 -22.89
CA TRP A 141 -8.35 -14.22 -22.51
C TRP A 141 -8.52 -13.89 -21.02
N PRO A 142 -9.44 -12.99 -20.62
CA PRO A 142 -10.64 -12.56 -21.36
C PRO A 142 -10.54 -11.23 -22.14
N TRP A 143 -9.36 -10.64 -22.33
CA TRP A 143 -9.19 -9.26 -22.83
C TRP A 143 -8.91 -9.12 -24.33
N GLY A 144 -8.96 -10.21 -25.08
CA GLY A 144 -8.98 -10.14 -26.55
C GLY A 144 -7.65 -9.85 -27.25
N GLY A 145 -6.49 -10.04 -26.61
CA GLY A 145 -5.20 -9.97 -27.29
C GLY A 145 -4.63 -8.56 -27.50
N GLU A 146 -5.27 -7.52 -26.97
CA GLU A 146 -4.74 -6.16 -27.07
C GLU A 146 -3.36 -6.03 -26.43
N ARG A 147 -2.49 -5.21 -27.05
CA ARG A 147 -1.15 -4.96 -26.53
C ARG A 147 -1.24 -4.21 -25.21
N PHE A 148 -0.65 -4.79 -24.16
CA PHE A 148 -0.57 -4.17 -22.84
C PHE A 148 0.87 -3.85 -22.48
N GLU A 149 1.08 -2.65 -21.97
CA GLU A 149 2.39 -2.14 -21.60
C GLU A 149 2.44 -1.82 -20.12
N VAL A 150 3.45 -2.37 -19.44
CA VAL A 150 3.82 -2.02 -18.08
C VAL A 150 4.88 -0.93 -18.18
N ARG A 151 4.55 0.27 -17.72
CA ARG A 151 5.44 1.44 -17.78
C ARG A 151 5.89 1.78 -16.37
N GLY A 152 7.14 1.44 -16.09
CA GLY A 152 7.75 1.41 -14.76
C GLY A 152 6.97 0.58 -13.74
N LEU A 153 7.57 0.40 -12.58
CA LEU A 153 6.98 -0.33 -11.46
C LEU A 153 7.37 0.36 -10.15
N PRO A 154 6.39 0.86 -9.36
CA PRO A 154 6.68 1.36 -8.03
C PRO A 154 7.12 0.23 -7.09
N ALA A 155 7.58 0.60 -5.89
CA ALA A 155 7.96 -0.36 -4.86
C ALA A 155 6.84 -1.35 -4.49
N LEU A 156 5.57 -0.99 -4.72
CA LEU A 156 4.39 -1.82 -4.49
C LEU A 156 3.30 -1.58 -5.55
N THR A 157 2.89 -2.63 -6.26
CA THR A 157 1.73 -2.59 -7.16
C THR A 157 0.69 -3.58 -6.67
N TYR A 158 -0.51 -3.10 -6.38
CA TYR A 158 -1.66 -3.94 -6.06
C TYR A 158 -2.36 -4.39 -7.34
N LEU A 159 -2.53 -5.70 -7.51
CA LEU A 159 -3.36 -6.27 -8.57
C LEU A 159 -4.68 -6.73 -7.97
N THR A 160 -5.81 -6.16 -8.43
CA THR A 160 -7.11 -6.47 -7.84
C THR A 160 -8.27 -6.43 -8.84
N GLY A 161 -9.43 -6.94 -8.43
CA GLY A 161 -10.65 -6.97 -9.23
C GLY A 161 -11.68 -8.00 -8.71
N PRO A 162 -12.85 -8.13 -9.36
CA PRO A 162 -13.90 -9.08 -8.98
C PRO A 162 -13.62 -10.51 -9.48
N LEU A 163 -14.16 -11.53 -8.82
CA LEU A 163 -13.96 -12.93 -9.22
C LEU A 163 -14.22 -13.14 -10.72
N GLY A 164 -13.35 -13.91 -11.40
CA GLY A 164 -13.48 -14.19 -12.84
C GLY A 164 -12.86 -13.14 -13.78
N SER A 165 -12.42 -11.98 -13.28
CA SER A 165 -11.89 -10.91 -14.15
C SER A 165 -10.53 -11.18 -14.81
N GLY A 166 -9.96 -12.38 -14.69
CA GLY A 166 -8.68 -12.76 -15.32
C GLY A 166 -7.39 -12.42 -14.56
N LYS A 167 -7.42 -11.73 -13.41
CA LYS A 167 -6.20 -11.24 -12.70
C LYS A 167 -5.11 -12.29 -12.49
N THR A 168 -5.44 -13.53 -12.14
CA THR A 168 -4.42 -14.58 -11.97
C THR A 168 -3.67 -14.81 -13.28
N ARG A 169 -4.35 -14.81 -14.43
CA ARG A 169 -3.69 -14.87 -15.74
C ARG A 169 -2.82 -13.64 -15.99
N LEU A 170 -3.31 -12.46 -15.64
CA LEU A 170 -2.49 -11.24 -15.75
C LEU A 170 -1.25 -11.31 -14.85
N ALA A 171 -1.36 -11.83 -13.63
CA ALA A 171 -0.24 -12.02 -12.72
C ALA A 171 0.83 -12.95 -13.32
N HIS A 172 0.41 -14.04 -13.97
CA HIS A 172 1.32 -14.92 -14.70
C HIS A 172 1.99 -14.20 -15.88
N CYS A 173 1.22 -13.51 -16.74
CA CYS A 173 1.79 -12.76 -17.86
C CYS A 173 2.78 -11.67 -17.38
N LEU A 174 2.49 -11.00 -16.27
CA LEU A 174 3.41 -10.04 -15.65
C LEU A 174 4.70 -10.73 -15.21
N ALA A 175 4.62 -11.88 -14.55
CA ALA A 175 5.81 -12.62 -14.10
C ALA A 175 6.65 -13.16 -15.27
N GLU A 176 6.02 -13.55 -16.38
CA GLU A 176 6.72 -14.04 -17.57
C GLU A 176 7.34 -12.90 -18.39
N ALA A 177 6.67 -11.76 -18.49
CA ALA A 177 7.11 -10.65 -19.32
C ALA A 177 8.12 -9.72 -18.62
N LEU A 178 8.14 -9.69 -17.29
CA LEU A 178 9.06 -8.85 -16.52
C LEU A 178 10.46 -9.51 -16.44
N PRO A 179 11.56 -8.75 -16.65
CA PRO A 179 12.91 -9.29 -16.63
C PRO A 179 13.26 -9.98 -15.31
N ASP A 180 13.69 -11.24 -15.38
CA ASP A 180 14.09 -12.09 -14.25
C ASP A 180 13.06 -12.20 -13.12
N ALA A 181 11.79 -11.87 -13.42
CA ALA A 181 10.77 -11.81 -12.41
C ALA A 181 10.44 -13.19 -11.87
N ARG A 182 10.12 -13.23 -10.57
CA ARG A 182 9.71 -14.45 -9.88
C ARG A 182 8.21 -14.43 -9.65
N PHE A 183 7.58 -15.60 -9.74
CA PHE A 183 6.19 -15.80 -9.34
C PHE A 183 6.13 -16.58 -8.03
N LEU A 184 5.44 -16.04 -7.03
CA LEU A 184 5.12 -16.71 -5.79
C LEU A 184 3.63 -17.08 -5.80
N GLY A 185 3.35 -18.36 -6.08
CA GLY A 185 1.98 -18.87 -6.21
C GLY A 185 1.22 -19.01 -4.89
N LEU A 186 -0.02 -19.49 -4.98
CA LEU A 186 -0.90 -19.76 -3.82
C LEU A 186 -0.32 -20.84 -2.90
N GLU A 187 0.13 -21.95 -3.51
CA GLU A 187 0.71 -23.09 -2.81
C GLU A 187 2.11 -22.73 -2.30
N ARG A 188 2.16 -22.43 -1.00
CA ARG A 188 3.38 -22.01 -0.29
C ARG A 188 3.61 -22.95 0.90
N PRO A 189 4.00 -24.22 0.66
CA PRO A 189 4.26 -25.16 1.74
C PRO A 189 5.44 -24.69 2.60
N ILE A 190 5.36 -24.93 3.91
CA ILE A 190 6.38 -24.47 4.86
C ILE A 190 7.73 -25.19 4.69
N GLY A 191 7.72 -26.44 4.20
CA GLY A 191 8.93 -27.26 4.03
C GLY A 191 10.03 -26.56 3.20
N PRO A 192 9.75 -26.15 1.95
CA PRO A 192 10.71 -25.39 1.14
C PRO A 192 11.16 -24.08 1.79
N ALA A 193 10.28 -23.35 2.47
CA ALA A 193 10.64 -22.11 3.16
C ALA A 193 11.61 -22.38 4.33
N ALA A 194 11.35 -23.41 5.14
CA ALA A 194 12.23 -23.82 6.22
C ALA A 194 13.59 -24.30 5.73
N ALA A 195 13.63 -25.06 4.62
CA ALA A 195 14.87 -25.49 3.99
C ALA A 195 15.70 -24.29 3.49
N LEU A 196 15.05 -23.30 2.87
CA LEU A 196 15.71 -22.07 2.41
C LEU A 196 16.31 -21.26 3.56
N MET A 197 15.56 -21.07 4.66
CA MET A 197 16.06 -20.38 5.84
C MET A 197 17.21 -21.12 6.52
N THR A 198 17.20 -22.46 6.49
CA THR A 198 18.30 -23.28 7.01
C THR A 198 19.55 -23.13 6.15
N ALA A 199 19.39 -23.04 4.82
CA ALA A 199 20.50 -22.90 3.88
C ALA A 199 21.08 -21.47 3.83
N ASP A 200 20.29 -20.44 4.11
CA ASP A 200 20.70 -19.02 4.10
C ASP A 200 20.38 -18.34 5.45
N PRO A 201 21.36 -18.30 6.38
CA PRO A 201 21.19 -17.62 7.67
C PRO A 201 20.89 -16.12 7.55
N ALA A 202 21.37 -15.45 6.49
CA ALA A 202 21.12 -14.02 6.29
C ALA A 202 19.67 -13.78 5.86
N LEU A 203 19.11 -14.66 5.02
CA LEU A 203 17.68 -14.71 4.73
C LEU A 203 16.88 -14.98 6.01
N ALA A 204 17.25 -16.00 6.78
CA ALA A 204 16.56 -16.32 8.03
C ALA A 204 16.50 -15.10 8.97
N ALA A 205 17.60 -14.37 9.12
CA ALA A 205 17.63 -13.14 9.92
C ALA A 205 16.69 -12.04 9.40
N ARG A 206 16.57 -11.87 8.06
CA ARG A 206 15.60 -10.93 7.47
C ARG A 206 14.16 -11.37 7.73
N VAL A 207 13.87 -12.66 7.55
CA VAL A 207 12.55 -13.25 7.79
C VAL A 207 12.14 -13.09 9.24
N HIS A 208 13.01 -13.43 10.20
CA HIS A 208 12.70 -13.25 11.62
C HIS A 208 12.41 -11.79 11.96
N ARG A 209 13.22 -10.83 11.48
CA ARG A 209 12.94 -9.40 11.69
C ARG A 209 11.59 -8.96 11.11
N ALA A 210 11.21 -9.49 9.93
CA ALA A 210 9.92 -9.20 9.33
C ALA A 210 8.77 -9.79 10.15
N LEU A 211 8.90 -11.05 10.61
CA LEU A 211 7.92 -11.72 11.46
C LEU A 211 7.77 -11.05 12.83
N ASP A 212 8.86 -10.63 13.46
CA ASP A 212 8.84 -9.88 14.73
C ASP A 212 8.08 -8.55 14.58
N TRP A 213 8.28 -7.86 13.46
CA TRP A 213 7.53 -6.65 13.17
C TRP A 213 6.04 -6.93 12.96
N LEU A 214 5.71 -7.96 12.15
CA LEU A 214 4.32 -8.35 11.84
C LEU A 214 3.55 -8.76 13.09
N THR A 215 4.16 -9.61 13.92
CA THR A 215 3.59 -10.03 15.22
C THR A 215 3.47 -8.86 16.17
N GLY A 216 4.45 -7.95 16.19
CA GLY A 216 4.36 -6.68 16.89
C GLY A 216 3.22 -5.78 16.41
N ASP A 217 2.76 -5.92 15.17
CA ASP A 217 1.60 -5.22 14.62
C ASP A 217 0.27 -5.98 14.84
N GLY A 218 0.31 -7.16 15.47
CA GLY A 218 -0.86 -7.97 15.80
C GLY A 218 -1.14 -9.12 14.83
N ALA A 219 -0.19 -9.49 13.96
CA ALA A 219 -0.28 -10.74 13.21
C ALA A 219 -0.14 -11.95 14.14
N ASN A 220 -0.89 -13.02 13.88
CA ASN A 220 -0.56 -14.31 14.47
C ASN A 220 0.36 -15.09 13.54
N LEU A 221 1.32 -15.79 14.15
CA LEU A 221 2.27 -16.61 13.44
C LEU A 221 1.57 -17.87 12.91
N SER A 222 1.77 -18.18 11.63
CA SER A 222 1.27 -19.39 10.99
C SER A 222 2.25 -19.85 9.91
N ASP A 223 2.15 -21.13 9.52
CA ASP A 223 2.94 -21.68 8.42
C ASP A 223 2.78 -20.89 7.12
N ALA A 224 1.54 -20.45 6.84
CA ALA A 224 1.23 -19.61 5.68
C ALA A 224 1.94 -18.25 5.73
N LEU A 225 1.98 -17.61 6.91
CA LEU A 225 2.67 -16.34 7.10
C LEU A 225 4.18 -16.51 6.95
N ILE A 226 4.76 -17.55 7.57
CA ILE A 226 6.20 -17.82 7.49
C ILE A 226 6.60 -18.09 6.04
N ALA A 227 5.87 -18.95 5.34
CA ALA A 227 6.16 -19.28 3.94
C ALA A 227 6.06 -18.04 3.01
N LEU A 228 5.04 -17.20 3.20
CA LEU A 228 4.91 -15.93 2.48
C LEU A 228 6.10 -15.01 2.76
N VAL A 229 6.42 -14.74 4.03
CA VAL A 229 7.49 -13.80 4.40
C VAL A 229 8.85 -14.31 3.92
N THR A 230 9.11 -15.62 3.98
CA THR A 230 10.31 -16.20 3.39
C THR A 230 10.39 -15.96 1.89
N GLY A 231 9.28 -16.13 1.15
CA GLY A 231 9.21 -15.77 -0.27
C GLY A 231 9.44 -14.28 -0.53
N LEU A 232 8.90 -13.41 0.33
CA LEU A 232 9.11 -11.96 0.26
C LEU A 232 10.55 -11.55 0.58
N GLU A 233 11.28 -12.26 1.42
CA GLU A 233 12.66 -11.89 1.79
C GLU A 233 13.74 -12.61 0.96
N ALA A 234 13.35 -13.66 0.23
CA ALA A 234 14.22 -14.41 -0.67
C ALA A 234 14.80 -13.49 -1.75
N GLY A 235 16.13 -13.40 -1.80
CA GLY A 235 16.88 -12.35 -2.50
C GLY A 235 16.78 -12.38 -4.02
N SER A 236 16.47 -11.23 -4.59
CA SER A 236 16.78 -10.79 -5.96
C SER A 236 16.33 -9.32 -6.08
N PRO A 237 17.06 -8.45 -6.81
CA PRO A 237 16.56 -7.12 -7.16
C PRO A 237 15.43 -7.18 -8.21
N ALA A 238 15.25 -8.34 -8.87
CA ALA A 238 14.22 -8.53 -9.88
C ALA A 238 12.79 -8.42 -9.29
N PRO A 239 11.79 -8.06 -10.13
CA PRO A 239 10.40 -7.99 -9.70
C PRO A 239 9.90 -9.30 -9.09
N LEU A 240 9.10 -9.21 -8.03
CA LEU A 240 8.34 -10.34 -7.50
C LEU A 240 6.86 -10.13 -7.77
N VAL A 241 6.22 -11.12 -8.39
CA VAL A 241 4.77 -11.19 -8.49
C VAL A 241 4.26 -12.24 -7.51
N VAL A 242 3.37 -11.83 -6.61
CA VAL A 242 2.76 -12.70 -5.62
C VAL A 242 1.30 -12.88 -6.01
N ASP A 243 0.86 -14.13 -6.10
CA ASP A 243 -0.55 -14.49 -6.20
C ASP A 243 -1.30 -14.06 -4.91
N LEU A 244 -2.53 -14.51 -4.70
CA LEU A 244 -3.40 -14.02 -3.62
C LEU A 244 -2.67 -13.96 -2.27
N VAL A 245 -2.25 -12.75 -1.89
CA VAL A 245 -1.23 -12.59 -0.85
C VAL A 245 -1.78 -12.96 0.52
N GLU A 246 -3.08 -12.73 0.72
CA GLU A 246 -3.83 -13.09 1.92
C GLU A 246 -4.18 -14.57 2.08
N GLU A 247 -3.85 -15.44 1.11
CA GLU A 247 -4.23 -16.86 1.16
C GLU A 247 -3.66 -17.54 2.42
N GLY A 248 -4.52 -18.22 3.18
CA GLY A 248 -4.17 -18.84 4.46
C GLY A 248 -3.95 -17.88 5.64
N LEU A 249 -4.20 -16.58 5.49
CA LEU A 249 -4.00 -15.57 6.53
C LEU A 249 -5.33 -15.11 7.12
N GLU A 250 -5.41 -14.99 8.44
CA GLU A 250 -6.59 -14.44 9.11
C GLU A 250 -6.65 -12.90 9.04
N ALA A 251 -7.78 -12.32 9.43
CA ALA A 251 -8.02 -10.88 9.34
C ALA A 251 -6.97 -10.01 10.05
N ALA A 252 -6.57 -10.37 11.29
CA ALA A 252 -5.56 -9.60 12.04
C ALA A 252 -4.18 -9.62 11.35
N THR A 253 -3.79 -10.80 10.84
CA THR A 253 -2.55 -10.97 10.07
C THR A 253 -2.59 -10.24 8.73
N GLN A 254 -3.76 -10.19 8.08
CA GLN A 254 -3.93 -9.39 6.85
C GLN A 254 -3.80 -7.89 7.12
N ASP A 255 -4.34 -7.38 8.23
CA ASP A 255 -4.18 -5.96 8.62
C ASP A 255 -2.70 -5.62 8.84
N ALA A 256 -1.98 -6.44 9.61
CA ALA A 256 -0.56 -6.29 9.88
C ALA A 256 0.27 -6.41 8.58
N LEU A 257 -0.06 -7.36 7.71
CA LEU A 257 0.59 -7.53 6.42
C LEU A 257 0.39 -6.32 5.49
N GLY A 258 -0.83 -5.76 5.44
CA GLY A 258 -1.09 -4.54 4.68
C GLY A 258 -0.16 -3.40 5.11
N ALA A 259 -0.05 -3.17 6.41
CA ALA A 259 0.87 -2.17 6.95
C ALA A 259 2.34 -2.50 6.68
N PHE A 260 2.73 -3.78 6.78
CA PHE A 260 4.07 -4.23 6.45
C PHE A 260 4.42 -3.97 4.99
N LEU A 261 3.50 -4.18 4.05
CA LEU A 261 3.76 -3.96 2.63
C LEU A 261 3.94 -2.47 2.30
N ARG A 262 3.22 -1.57 3.00
CA ARG A 262 3.29 -0.12 2.76
C ARG A 262 4.59 0.54 3.25
N ARG A 263 5.35 -0.11 4.13
CA ARG A 263 6.61 0.43 4.68
C ARG A 263 7.80 0.39 3.71
N ARG A 264 7.63 -0.24 2.54
CA ARG A 264 8.71 -0.50 1.59
C ARG A 264 9.34 0.83 1.16
N PRO A 265 10.65 1.04 1.35
CA PRO A 265 11.29 2.29 0.96
C PRO A 265 11.24 2.47 -0.56
N PRO A 266 11.20 3.72 -1.07
CA PRO A 266 11.36 3.99 -2.49
C PRO A 266 12.64 3.34 -3.03
N GLY A 267 12.58 2.77 -4.24
CA GLY A 267 13.70 2.04 -4.83
C GLY A 267 13.89 0.62 -4.27
N SER A 268 12.98 0.15 -3.40
CA SER A 268 12.86 -1.29 -3.13
C SER A 268 12.63 -2.05 -4.43
N ARG A 269 12.97 -3.36 -4.44
CA ARG A 269 12.59 -4.22 -5.56
C ARG A 269 11.10 -4.08 -5.88
N PRO A 270 10.70 -4.02 -7.16
CA PRO A 270 9.29 -4.02 -7.53
C PRO A 270 8.56 -5.24 -6.96
N LEU A 271 7.40 -4.99 -6.37
CA LEU A 271 6.56 -6.04 -5.79
C LEU A 271 5.13 -5.87 -6.30
N ILE A 272 4.64 -6.86 -7.05
CA ILE A 272 3.26 -6.92 -7.48
C ILE A 272 2.54 -7.92 -6.59
N VAL A 273 1.52 -7.48 -5.84
CA VAL A 273 0.73 -8.35 -4.96
C VAL A 273 -0.69 -8.43 -5.46
N MET A 274 -1.17 -9.64 -5.74
CA MET A 274 -2.59 -9.83 -5.97
C MET A 274 -3.33 -9.86 -4.62
N THR A 275 -4.40 -9.07 -4.51
CA THR A 275 -5.22 -9.07 -3.29
C THR A 275 -6.69 -8.77 -3.58
N ARG A 276 -7.56 -9.35 -2.76
CA ARG A 276 -8.99 -9.06 -2.66
C ARG A 276 -9.35 -8.51 -1.27
N SER A 277 -8.36 -8.38 -0.39
CA SER A 277 -8.54 -7.95 0.99
C SER A 277 -8.47 -6.43 1.10
N SER A 278 -9.53 -5.82 1.63
CA SER A 278 -9.54 -4.41 2.00
C SER A 278 -8.75 -4.11 3.28
N ALA A 279 -8.29 -5.14 4.01
CA ALA A 279 -7.30 -4.97 5.08
C ALA A 279 -5.89 -4.71 4.51
N ILE A 280 -5.58 -5.33 3.36
CA ILE A 280 -4.28 -5.23 2.70
C ILE A 280 -4.22 -4.00 1.79
N LEU A 281 -5.25 -3.82 0.95
CA LEU A 281 -5.44 -2.64 0.11
C LEU A 281 -6.46 -1.70 0.76
N ASP A 282 -5.96 -0.80 1.61
CA ASP A 282 -6.74 0.29 2.18
C ASP A 282 -6.70 1.51 1.24
N LEU A 283 -7.81 1.84 0.60
CA LEU A 283 -7.89 2.97 -0.33
C LEU A 283 -7.69 4.33 0.34
N SER A 284 -7.81 4.43 1.67
CA SER A 284 -7.52 5.66 2.42
C SER A 284 -6.03 5.87 2.69
N ASP A 285 -5.23 4.79 2.61
CA ASP A 285 -3.78 4.79 2.79
C ASP A 285 -3.15 3.68 1.93
N PRO A 286 -3.02 3.86 0.61
CA PRO A 286 -2.46 2.85 -0.28
C PRO A 286 -0.93 2.74 -0.19
N GLY A 287 -0.26 3.72 0.42
CA GLY A 287 1.21 3.84 0.50
C GLY A 287 1.79 4.81 -0.55
N ALA A 288 2.87 5.51 -0.18
CA ALA A 288 3.40 6.67 -0.91
C ALA A 288 4.01 6.34 -2.29
N ASP A 289 4.58 5.16 -2.46
CA ASP A 289 5.12 4.65 -3.74
C ASP A 289 4.37 3.38 -4.13
N SER A 290 3.07 3.54 -4.41
CA SER A 290 2.19 2.44 -4.77
C SER A 290 1.34 2.73 -6.01
N ALA A 291 0.96 1.67 -6.71
CA ALA A 291 0.00 1.72 -7.81
C ALA A 291 -1.08 0.65 -7.64
N ILE A 292 -2.26 0.88 -8.22
CA ILE A 292 -3.36 -0.09 -8.23
C ILE A 292 -3.68 -0.45 -9.68
N LEU A 293 -3.36 -1.67 -10.07
CA LEU A 293 -3.73 -2.26 -11.35
C LEU A 293 -5.06 -3.02 -11.18
N PHE A 294 -6.12 -2.51 -11.80
CA PHE A 294 -7.48 -3.03 -11.66
C PHE A 294 -7.90 -3.83 -12.89
N CYS A 295 -8.37 -5.06 -12.67
CA CYS A 295 -9.02 -5.88 -13.69
C CYS A 295 -10.55 -5.77 -13.53
N PRO A 296 -11.27 -5.13 -14.45
CA PRO A 296 -12.71 -4.88 -14.32
C PRO A 296 -13.58 -6.12 -14.66
N ALA A 297 -14.82 -6.12 -14.17
CA ALA A 297 -15.76 -7.24 -14.31
C ALA A 297 -16.25 -7.49 -15.74
N ASN A 298 -16.28 -6.43 -16.56
CA ASN A 298 -16.75 -6.44 -17.94
C ASN A 298 -15.67 -6.95 -18.93
N HIS A 299 -14.54 -7.44 -18.41
CA HIS A 299 -13.41 -7.90 -19.21
C HIS A 299 -12.83 -6.85 -20.17
N SER A 300 -13.02 -5.55 -19.90
CA SER A 300 -12.19 -4.53 -20.55
C SER A 300 -10.73 -4.65 -20.06
N PRO A 301 -9.74 -4.21 -20.85
CA PRO A 301 -8.34 -4.30 -20.49
C PRO A 301 -8.03 -3.81 -19.07
N PRO A 302 -7.08 -4.43 -18.35
CA PRO A 302 -6.62 -3.94 -17.05
C PRO A 302 -6.08 -2.51 -17.16
N PHE A 303 -6.26 -1.70 -16.13
CA PHE A 303 -5.78 -0.32 -16.13
C PHE A 303 -5.43 0.16 -14.72
N TYR A 304 -4.60 1.20 -14.63
CA TYR A 304 -4.21 1.80 -13.36
C TYR A 304 -5.31 2.72 -12.83
N VAL A 305 -5.63 2.59 -11.54
CA VAL A 305 -6.66 3.38 -10.86
C VAL A 305 -6.00 4.25 -9.80
N ALA A 306 -6.26 5.56 -9.84
CA ALA A 306 -5.85 6.45 -8.78
C ALA A 306 -6.76 6.25 -7.54
N PRO A 307 -6.21 6.19 -6.32
CA PRO A 307 -6.92 5.81 -5.10
C PRO A 307 -7.74 6.97 -4.49
N HIS A 308 -8.46 7.75 -5.30
CA HIS A 308 -9.31 8.82 -4.81
C HIS A 308 -10.67 8.87 -5.53
N PRO A 309 -11.75 9.29 -4.84
CA PRO A 309 -13.04 9.51 -5.47
C PRO A 309 -12.95 10.39 -6.71
N GLY A 310 -13.74 10.05 -7.74
CA GLY A 310 -13.75 10.73 -9.04
C GLY A 310 -12.67 10.28 -10.03
N ALA A 311 -11.68 9.48 -9.62
CA ALA A 311 -10.75 8.88 -10.57
C ALA A 311 -11.44 7.81 -11.45
N LEU A 312 -10.95 7.64 -12.68
CA LEU A 312 -11.44 6.61 -13.59
C LEU A 312 -11.31 5.22 -12.94
N GLY A 313 -12.43 4.49 -12.86
CA GLY A 313 -12.47 3.15 -12.28
C GLY A 313 -12.51 3.09 -10.75
N TYR A 314 -12.38 4.21 -10.03
CA TYR A 314 -12.37 4.23 -8.56
C TYR A 314 -13.64 3.64 -7.94
N GLU A 315 -14.82 4.01 -8.43
CA GLU A 315 -16.09 3.49 -7.89
C GLU A 315 -16.23 1.97 -8.05
N ALA A 316 -15.75 1.44 -9.19
CA ALA A 316 -15.74 0.00 -9.44
C ALA A 316 -14.74 -0.72 -8.52
N LEU A 317 -13.56 -0.14 -8.33
CA LEU A 317 -12.54 -0.61 -7.40
C LEU A 317 -13.03 -0.60 -5.94
N ALA A 318 -13.60 0.52 -5.49
CA ALA A 318 -14.14 0.69 -4.14
C ALA A 318 -15.27 -0.32 -3.87
N THR A 319 -16.16 -0.52 -4.84
CA THR A 319 -17.21 -1.56 -4.76
C THR A 319 -16.60 -2.95 -4.69
N CYS A 320 -15.54 -3.24 -5.45
CA CYS A 320 -14.86 -4.53 -5.44
C CYS A 320 -14.24 -4.86 -4.07
N LEU A 321 -13.66 -3.87 -3.41
CA LEU A 321 -13.03 -4.00 -2.10
C LEU A 321 -14.01 -3.83 -0.93
N ALA A 322 -15.26 -3.46 -1.21
CA ALA A 322 -16.28 -3.32 -0.18
C ALA A 322 -16.54 -4.66 0.56
N PRO A 323 -16.97 -4.61 1.83
CA PRO A 323 -17.36 -5.80 2.57
C PRO A 323 -18.38 -6.70 1.83
N PRO A 324 -18.38 -8.02 2.08
CA PRO A 324 -19.22 -8.98 1.33
C PRO A 324 -20.72 -8.63 1.27
N ASP A 325 -21.26 -8.08 2.36
CA ASP A 325 -22.65 -7.64 2.50
C ASP A 325 -22.96 -6.41 1.64
N VAL A 326 -22.03 -5.47 1.54
CA VAL A 326 -22.12 -4.30 0.65
C VAL A 326 -22.06 -4.74 -0.81
N ARG A 327 -21.16 -5.67 -1.16
CA ARG A 327 -21.07 -6.24 -2.51
C ARG A 327 -22.35 -6.97 -2.94
N ALA A 328 -22.94 -7.75 -2.03
CA ALA A 328 -24.18 -8.46 -2.29
C ALA A 328 -25.38 -7.51 -2.55
N ARG A 329 -25.44 -6.37 -1.86
CA ARG A 329 -26.47 -5.34 -2.08
C ARG A 329 -26.34 -4.65 -3.44
N VAL A 330 -25.13 -4.27 -3.83
CA VAL A 330 -24.87 -3.63 -5.13
C VAL A 330 -25.10 -4.59 -6.31
N GLY A 331 -24.76 -5.87 -6.15
CA GLY A 331 -25.06 -6.91 -7.14
C GLY A 331 -26.56 -7.07 -7.41
N ARG A 332 -27.40 -7.06 -6.36
CA ARG A 332 -28.87 -7.14 -6.50
C ARG A 332 -29.50 -5.90 -7.16
N LEU A 333 -28.91 -4.71 -6.99
CA LEU A 333 -29.37 -3.48 -7.63
C LEU A 333 -29.09 -3.45 -9.14
N ARG A 334 -28.00 -4.09 -9.61
CA ARG A 334 -27.69 -4.21 -11.04
C ARG A 334 -28.61 -5.19 -11.76
N VAL A 335 -29.01 -6.30 -11.13
CA VAL A 335 -29.96 -7.26 -11.73
C VAL A 335 -31.32 -6.61 -11.97
N LYS A 336 -31.81 -5.75 -11.05
CA LYS A 336 -33.09 -5.06 -11.17
C LYS A 336 -33.15 -3.96 -12.24
N ARG A 337 -32.03 -3.53 -12.83
CA ARG A 337 -32.00 -2.53 -13.92
C ARG A 337 -31.85 -3.14 -15.31
N VAL A 338 -31.68 -4.46 -15.39
CA VAL A 338 -31.57 -5.22 -16.64
C VAL A 338 -32.71 -6.26 -16.75
N SER A 339 -33.76 -6.10 -15.93
CA SER A 339 -35.01 -6.86 -16.00
C SER A 339 -36.15 -5.95 -16.47
#